data_AF-A0A6N6P7C3-F1
#
_entry.id   AF-A0A6N6P7C3-F1
#
_cell.length_a   1.000
_cell.length_b   1.000
_cell.length_c   1.000
_cell.angle_alpha   90.00
_cell.angle_beta   90.00
_cell.angle_gamma   90.00
#
_symmetry.space_group_name_H-M   'P 1'
#
loop_
_entity.id
_entity.type
_entity.pdbx_description
1 polymer ?
#
loop_
_entity_poly.entity_id
_entity_poly.type
_entity_poly.pdbx_seq_one_letter_code
_entity_poly.pdbx_strand_id
1 'polypeptide(L)'
;MKTPPFTAVAASAMAIAALASPQALAQSTNPSIPFGTLSASPTIVQTGTKPNLTWNITYPSSAKDYVTVTPTGGITANRNLICDIRILGAGVTTPNSNGTINYIETAGKIRYNSSSSWTTIFDGRQTDAIVQKQGIVKTLNVTAGMAMDFGGQYFYNGSWFTFFNSTNGTNVRSLVNGDACPSYVPAYNAPSLATFLKPYLDSSNKVRIGPMDVVIFMELTHTDKTNPGYDFQDLVLLITLRTS
;
A
#
# COMPACT_ATOMS: atom_id res chain seq x y z
N MET A 1 -44.22 62.93 9.32
CA MET A 1 -43.31 62.81 10.49
C MET A 1 -42.69 61.41 10.47
N LYS A 2 -41.36 61.33 10.33
CA LYS A 2 -40.42 60.24 10.66
C LYS A 2 -40.61 58.82 10.05
N THR A 3 -39.67 58.46 9.16
CA THR A 3 -39.03 57.13 9.04
C THR A 3 -38.04 56.87 10.20
N PRO A 4 -37.35 55.71 10.33
CA PRO A 4 -37.71 54.27 10.27
C PRO A 4 -37.26 53.59 11.63
N PRO A 5 -36.96 52.26 11.80
CA PRO A 5 -35.88 51.53 11.10
C PRO A 5 -36.16 50.05 10.73
N PHE A 6 -35.28 49.58 9.85
CA PHE A 6 -34.94 48.23 9.45
C PHE A 6 -35.04 47.15 10.54
N THR A 7 -35.58 45.99 10.17
CA THR A 7 -35.23 44.70 10.80
C THR A 7 -34.72 43.77 9.72
N ALA A 8 -33.49 43.33 9.89
CA ALA A 8 -32.77 42.41 9.03
C ALA A 8 -32.62 41.06 9.75
N VAL A 9 -32.26 40.02 8.96
CA VAL A 9 -31.65 38.74 9.37
C VAL A 9 -32.67 37.72 9.95
N ALA A 10 -32.78 36.47 9.50
CA ALA A 10 -31.75 35.55 9.01
C ALA A 10 -32.23 34.67 7.84
N ALA A 11 -31.42 34.59 6.78
CA ALA A 11 -31.47 33.48 5.83
C ALA A 11 -30.69 32.31 6.44
N SER A 12 -31.36 31.19 6.71
CA SER A 12 -30.74 29.95 7.13
C SER A 12 -29.91 29.37 5.98
N ALA A 13 -28.61 29.65 5.98
CA ALA A 13 -27.66 28.96 5.12
C ALA A 13 -27.47 27.53 5.67
N MET A 14 -28.06 26.54 5.00
CA MET A 14 -27.69 25.14 5.19
C MET A 14 -26.24 24.97 4.74
N ALA A 15 -25.33 24.90 5.71
CA ALA A 15 -23.96 24.47 5.47
C ALA A 15 -23.99 22.98 5.11
N ILE A 16 -23.92 22.68 3.82
CA ILE A 16 -23.58 21.35 3.33
C ILE A 16 -22.12 21.13 3.70
N ALA A 17 -21.89 20.45 4.83
CA ALA A 17 -20.59 19.91 5.17
C ALA A 17 -20.27 18.82 4.12
N ALA A 18 -19.54 19.19 3.08
CA ALA A 18 -18.91 18.22 2.20
C ALA A 18 -17.95 17.40 3.08
N LEU A 19 -18.33 16.16 3.35
CA LEU A 19 -17.44 15.13 3.89
C LEU A 19 -16.33 14.96 2.86
N ALA A 20 -15.23 15.70 3.03
CA ALA A 20 -13.99 15.42 2.35
C ALA A 20 -13.54 14.03 2.83
N SER A 21 -13.74 13.02 1.99
CA SER A 21 -13.13 11.71 2.16
C SER A 21 -11.64 11.93 2.41
N PRO A 22 -11.03 11.37 3.47
CA PRO A 22 -9.59 11.44 3.62
C PRO A 22 -8.99 10.76 2.38
N GLN A 23 -8.37 11.55 1.51
CA GLN A 23 -7.57 11.01 0.42
C GLN A 23 -6.41 10.28 1.09
N ALA A 24 -6.34 8.97 0.88
CA ALA A 24 -5.19 8.17 1.26
C ALA A 24 -3.94 8.80 0.60
N LEU A 25 -3.07 9.39 1.41
CA LEU A 25 -1.79 9.93 0.98
C LEU A 25 -0.82 8.77 0.75
N ALA A 26 -1.02 8.03 -0.33
CA ALA A 26 -0.08 7.06 -0.87
C ALA A 26 0.86 7.68 -1.93
N GLN A 27 0.83 9.01 -2.11
CA GLN A 27 1.70 9.66 -3.08
C GLN A 27 3.08 9.91 -2.50
N SER A 28 4.00 9.05 -2.92
CA SER A 28 5.46 9.20 -2.82
C SER A 28 5.93 10.62 -3.17
N THR A 29 6.94 11.12 -2.44
CA THR A 29 7.67 12.37 -2.76
C THR A 29 8.55 12.25 -3.98
N ASN A 30 8.84 11.03 -4.45
CA ASN A 30 9.50 10.82 -5.74
C ASN A 30 8.52 11.09 -6.87
N PRO A 31 8.95 11.81 -7.91
CA PRO A 31 8.09 12.13 -9.04
C PRO A 31 7.59 10.83 -9.68
N SER A 32 6.37 10.83 -10.22
CA SER A 32 5.80 9.68 -10.95
C SER A 32 6.19 9.69 -12.43
N ILE A 33 6.68 10.82 -12.93
CA ILE A 33 7.15 11.04 -14.30
C ILE A 33 8.51 11.74 -14.27
N PRO A 34 9.41 11.49 -15.23
CA PRO A 34 10.68 12.21 -15.29
C PRO A 34 10.45 13.72 -15.36
N PHE A 35 11.20 14.48 -14.58
CA PHE A 35 11.22 15.94 -14.66
C PHE A 35 12.66 16.42 -14.68
N GLY A 36 12.92 17.60 -15.23
CA GLY A 36 14.29 18.06 -15.35
C GLY A 36 14.39 19.54 -15.71
N THR A 37 15.63 20.02 -15.72
CA THR A 37 15.96 21.37 -16.21
C THR A 37 16.83 21.26 -17.45
N LEU A 38 16.52 22.11 -18.43
CA LEU A 38 17.39 22.38 -19.56
C LEU A 38 18.05 23.73 -19.31
N SER A 39 19.38 23.78 -19.35
CA SER A 39 20.13 25.04 -19.38
C SER A 39 20.98 25.13 -20.64
N ALA A 40 21.22 26.36 -21.09
CA ALA A 40 22.08 26.67 -22.23
C ALA A 40 23.13 27.68 -21.78
N SER A 41 24.40 27.44 -22.12
CA SER A 41 25.49 28.39 -21.85
C SER A 41 26.39 28.56 -23.09
N PRO A 42 26.65 29.81 -23.53
CA PRO A 42 26.09 31.06 -23.01
C PRO A 42 24.60 31.25 -23.38
N THR A 43 23.87 32.00 -22.56
CA THR A 43 22.45 32.36 -22.80
C THR A 43 22.27 33.46 -23.85
N ILE A 44 23.36 34.14 -24.23
CA ILE A 44 23.41 35.14 -25.29
C ILE A 44 24.12 34.52 -26.49
N VAL A 45 23.44 34.48 -27.62
CA VAL A 45 23.99 34.01 -28.90
C VAL A 45 24.51 35.20 -29.71
N GLN A 46 25.81 35.19 -29.98
CA GLN A 46 26.43 36.00 -31.03
C GLN A 46 26.63 35.13 -32.28
N THR A 47 26.67 35.75 -33.45
CA THR A 47 26.91 35.04 -34.72
C THR A 47 28.20 34.24 -34.64
N GLY A 48 28.11 32.91 -34.78
CA GLY A 48 29.25 31.98 -34.66
C GLY A 48 29.37 31.25 -33.32
N THR A 49 28.60 31.62 -32.30
CA THR A 49 28.63 30.96 -30.98
C THR A 49 27.70 29.74 -30.95
N LYS A 50 28.23 28.58 -30.54
CA LYS A 50 27.45 27.35 -30.30
C LYS A 50 27.21 27.21 -28.80
N PRO A 51 25.97 27.42 -28.31
CA PRO A 51 25.67 27.23 -26.90
C PRO A 51 25.76 25.73 -26.54
N ASN A 52 26.33 25.45 -25.38
CA ASN A 52 26.30 24.13 -24.77
C ASN A 52 24.97 23.96 -24.04
N LEU A 53 24.22 22.93 -24.42
CA LEU A 53 22.98 22.54 -23.76
C LEU A 53 23.29 21.50 -22.68
N THR A 54 22.86 21.74 -21.45
CA THR A 54 22.92 20.79 -20.35
C THR A 54 21.51 20.38 -19.94
N TRP A 55 21.25 19.08 -19.98
CA TRP A 55 20.00 18.49 -19.53
C TRP A 55 20.23 17.79 -18.20
N ASN A 56 19.53 18.22 -17.15
CA ASN A 56 19.49 17.53 -15.87
C ASN A 56 18.11 16.90 -15.70
N ILE A 57 18.01 15.58 -15.90
CA ILE A 57 16.76 14.83 -15.80
C ILE A 57 16.76 14.01 -14.51
N THR A 58 15.78 14.26 -13.64
CA THR A 58 15.44 13.44 -12.48
C THR A 58 14.41 12.40 -12.90
N TYR A 59 14.81 11.13 -12.87
CA TYR A 59 13.91 10.01 -13.15
C TYR A 59 13.15 9.57 -11.88
N PRO A 60 11.90 9.10 -12.02
CA PRO A 60 11.19 8.41 -10.94
C PRO A 60 12.03 7.23 -10.44
N SER A 61 12.35 7.21 -9.15
CA SER A 61 12.94 6.04 -8.49
C SER A 61 11.87 4.96 -8.31
N SER A 62 12.14 3.74 -8.77
CA SER A 62 11.28 2.58 -8.56
C SER A 62 11.79 1.72 -7.40
N ALA A 63 10.90 1.05 -6.67
CA ALA A 63 11.24 0.03 -5.69
C ALA A 63 12.19 -1.00 -6.29
N LYS A 64 12.03 -1.37 -7.57
CA LYS A 64 12.92 -2.33 -8.27
C LYS A 64 14.39 -1.86 -8.34
N ASP A 65 14.64 -0.56 -8.24
CA ASP A 65 16.01 0.00 -8.24
C ASP A 65 16.70 -0.16 -6.87
N TYR A 66 15.92 -0.27 -5.79
CA TYR A 66 16.41 -0.26 -4.41
C TYR A 66 16.22 -1.59 -3.69
N VAL A 67 15.31 -2.43 -4.15
CA VAL A 67 15.04 -3.74 -3.57
C VAL A 67 14.87 -4.81 -4.64
N THR A 68 15.29 -6.02 -4.32
CA THR A 68 14.93 -7.24 -5.06
C THR A 68 13.70 -7.85 -4.40
N VAL A 69 12.60 -7.97 -5.15
CA VAL A 69 11.35 -8.60 -4.67
C VAL A 69 11.26 -10.01 -5.25
N THR A 70 11.08 -11.01 -4.39
CA THR A 70 10.92 -12.40 -4.82
C THR A 70 9.44 -12.73 -5.04
N PRO A 71 9.10 -13.57 -6.04
CA PRO A 71 7.70 -13.95 -6.28
C PRO A 71 7.03 -14.65 -5.09
N THR A 72 7.80 -15.27 -4.19
CA THR A 72 7.28 -15.92 -2.97
C THR A 72 7.04 -14.96 -1.82
N GLY A 73 7.39 -13.68 -1.96
CA GLY A 73 7.00 -12.63 -1.02
C GLY A 73 8.14 -11.96 -0.25
N GLY A 74 9.39 -12.36 -0.47
CA GLY A 74 10.55 -11.76 0.21
C GLY A 74 10.99 -10.45 -0.46
N ILE A 75 11.59 -9.56 0.33
CA ILE A 75 12.18 -8.29 -0.14
C ILE A 75 13.62 -8.22 0.36
N THR A 76 14.60 -8.03 -0.52
CA THR A 76 16.00 -7.81 -0.13
C THR A 76 16.42 -6.41 -0.54
N ALA A 77 16.93 -5.62 0.39
CA ALA A 77 17.37 -4.26 0.09
C ALA A 77 18.75 -4.25 -0.57
N ASN A 78 18.92 -3.43 -1.60
CA ASN A 78 20.18 -3.21 -2.30
C ASN A 78 20.96 -2.03 -1.69
N ARG A 79 20.31 -1.22 -0.86
CA ARG A 79 20.87 -0.03 -0.18
C ARG A 79 20.24 0.14 1.21
N ASN A 80 20.81 1.03 2.02
CA ASN A 80 20.20 1.42 3.27
C ASN A 80 18.92 2.23 3.01
N LEU A 81 17.82 1.84 3.64
CA LEU A 81 16.49 2.40 3.44
C LEU A 81 15.77 2.51 4.79
N ILE A 82 14.73 3.34 4.81
CA ILE A 82 13.70 3.31 5.84
C ILE A 82 12.46 2.66 5.22
N CYS A 83 11.89 1.71 5.96
CA CYS A 83 10.74 0.91 5.57
C CYS A 83 9.58 1.21 6.51
N ASP A 84 8.54 1.87 5.98
CA ASP A 84 7.29 2.13 6.68
C ASP A 84 6.24 1.10 6.26
N ILE A 85 5.61 0.45 7.23
CA ILE A 85 4.65 -0.65 7.02
C ILE A 85 3.26 -0.16 7.42
N ARG A 86 2.29 -0.37 6.54
CA ARG A 86 0.86 -0.11 6.75
C ARG A 86 0.04 -1.37 6.50
N ILE A 87 -1.12 -1.47 7.14
CA ILE A 87 -2.10 -2.51 6.87
C ILE A 87 -3.15 -1.92 5.93
N LEU A 88 -3.25 -2.46 4.72
CA LEU A 88 -4.30 -2.06 3.77
C LEU A 88 -5.64 -2.68 4.15
N GLY A 89 -5.61 -3.94 4.57
CA GLY A 89 -6.79 -4.60 5.12
C GLY A 89 -6.49 -6.02 5.64
N ALA A 90 -7.44 -6.55 6.41
CA ALA A 90 -7.46 -7.89 6.97
C ALA A 90 -8.82 -8.55 6.65
N GLY A 91 -8.92 -9.25 5.52
CA GLY A 91 -10.17 -9.72 4.93
C GLY A 91 -10.75 -11.02 5.50
N VAL A 92 -10.09 -11.68 6.46
CA VAL A 92 -10.61 -12.92 7.04
C VAL A 92 -11.96 -12.65 7.72
N THR A 93 -12.99 -13.37 7.31
CA THR A 93 -14.36 -13.19 7.82
C THR A 93 -15.05 -14.51 8.12
N THR A 94 -16.06 -14.44 9.00
CA THR A 94 -17.05 -15.51 9.18
C THR A 94 -18.46 -14.93 9.10
N PRO A 95 -19.43 -15.67 8.54
CA PRO A 95 -20.82 -15.25 8.59
C PRO A 95 -21.36 -15.33 10.02
N ASN A 96 -22.13 -14.33 10.43
CA ASN A 96 -22.97 -14.37 11.62
C ASN A 96 -24.32 -14.99 11.28
N SER A 97 -25.03 -15.53 12.28
CA SER A 97 -26.36 -16.14 12.10
C SER A 97 -27.42 -15.19 11.54
N ASN A 98 -27.23 -13.88 11.67
CA ASN A 98 -28.10 -12.83 11.15
C ASN A 98 -27.73 -12.38 9.71
N GLY A 99 -26.77 -13.05 9.07
CA GLY A 99 -26.33 -12.72 7.71
C GLY A 99 -25.32 -11.58 7.61
N THR A 100 -24.88 -10.97 8.72
CA THR A 100 -23.76 -10.02 8.68
C THR A 100 -22.42 -10.75 8.68
N ILE A 101 -21.35 -10.05 8.30
CA ILE A 101 -19.99 -10.57 8.38
C ILE A 101 -19.33 -10.15 9.69
N ASN A 102 -18.56 -11.06 10.27
CA ASN A 102 -17.66 -10.79 11.40
C ASN A 102 -16.22 -10.85 10.90
N TYR A 103 -15.43 -9.80 11.17
CA TYR A 103 -14.01 -9.80 10.83
C TYR A 103 -13.20 -10.52 11.90
N ILE A 104 -12.34 -11.42 11.44
CA ILE A 104 -11.53 -12.27 12.30
C ILE A 104 -10.19 -11.61 12.59
N GLU A 105 -9.71 -11.87 13.79
CA GLU A 105 -8.40 -11.39 14.24
C GLU A 105 -7.30 -12.02 13.41
N THR A 106 -6.42 -11.16 12.90
CA THR A 106 -5.40 -11.49 11.94
C THR A 106 -4.11 -10.82 12.38
N ALA A 107 -3.01 -11.59 12.40
CA ALA A 107 -1.70 -11.09 12.75
C ALA A 107 -0.78 -11.12 11.53
N GLY A 108 -0.13 -9.98 11.28
CA GLY A 108 0.99 -9.86 10.35
C GLY A 108 2.31 -9.95 11.12
N LYS A 109 3.31 -10.61 10.53
CA LYS A 109 4.65 -10.73 11.10
C LYS A 109 5.72 -10.46 10.05
N ILE A 110 6.85 -9.95 10.52
CA ILE A 110 8.06 -9.74 9.72
C ILE A 110 9.24 -10.47 10.35
N ARG A 111 10.11 -11.00 9.51
CA ARG A 111 11.41 -11.53 9.90
C ARG A 111 12.47 -10.77 9.11
N TYR A 112 13.42 -10.18 9.81
CA TYR A 112 14.45 -9.33 9.23
C TYR A 112 15.83 -9.98 9.36
N ASN A 113 16.64 -9.83 8.31
CA ASN A 113 18.02 -10.31 8.24
C ASN A 113 18.17 -11.78 8.62
N SER A 114 17.37 -12.65 8.00
CA SER A 114 17.43 -14.11 8.20
C SER A 114 17.35 -14.53 9.68
N SER A 115 16.79 -13.68 10.55
CA SER A 115 16.55 -14.00 11.96
C SER A 115 15.76 -15.30 12.07
N SER A 116 16.03 -16.12 13.08
CA SER A 116 15.20 -17.29 13.36
C SER A 116 13.80 -16.93 13.88
N SER A 117 13.61 -15.68 14.30
CA SER A 117 12.39 -15.23 14.99
C SER A 117 11.58 -14.26 14.13
N TRP A 118 10.27 -14.49 14.13
CA TRP A 118 9.27 -13.61 13.54
C TRP A 118 8.78 -12.59 14.57
N THR A 119 8.73 -11.34 14.18
CA THR A 119 8.25 -10.23 15.02
C THR A 119 6.90 -9.75 14.51
N THR A 120 5.92 -9.63 15.40
CA THR A 120 4.60 -9.07 15.06
C THR A 120 4.74 -7.62 14.56
N ILE A 121 4.01 -7.31 13.48
CA ILE A 121 3.85 -5.95 12.93
C ILE A 121 2.42 -5.44 13.14
N PHE A 122 1.46 -6.35 13.21
CA PHE A 122 0.04 -6.07 13.38
C PHE A 122 -0.61 -7.30 14.01
N ASP A 123 -1.55 -7.06 14.91
CA ASP A 123 -2.42 -8.06 15.50
C ASP A 123 -3.76 -7.37 15.78
N GLY A 124 -4.79 -7.71 15.03
CA GLY A 124 -6.05 -6.97 15.06
C GLY A 124 -7.04 -7.40 14.00
N ARG A 125 -8.06 -6.56 13.77
CA ARG A 125 -9.17 -6.81 12.84
C ARG A 125 -9.28 -5.71 11.80
N GLN A 126 -9.97 -6.00 10.69
CA GLN A 126 -10.27 -5.00 9.67
C GLN A 126 -10.91 -3.73 10.25
N THR A 127 -11.78 -3.88 11.24
CA THR A 127 -12.53 -2.79 11.86
C THR A 127 -11.68 -1.87 12.74
N ASP A 128 -10.43 -2.23 13.01
CA ASP A 128 -9.57 -1.45 13.89
C ASP A 128 -9.22 -0.09 13.25
N ALA A 129 -9.21 0.95 14.07
CA ALA A 129 -9.00 2.32 13.60
C ALA A 129 -7.67 2.50 12.85
N ILE A 130 -6.62 1.75 13.23
CA ILE A 130 -5.32 1.82 12.58
C ILE A 130 -5.37 1.27 11.14
N VAL A 131 -6.17 0.23 10.90
CA VAL A 131 -6.40 -0.36 9.58
C VAL A 131 -7.28 0.55 8.75
N GLN A 132 -8.39 1.03 9.31
CA GLN A 132 -9.32 1.92 8.61
C GLN A 132 -8.68 3.27 8.20
N LYS A 133 -7.71 3.74 8.97
CA LYS A 133 -6.92 4.95 8.64
C LYS A 133 -5.67 4.64 7.81
N GLN A 134 -5.37 3.37 7.55
CA GLN A 134 -4.15 2.90 6.88
C GLN A 134 -2.89 3.54 7.48
N GLY A 135 -2.85 3.61 8.82
CA GLY A 135 -1.74 4.21 9.55
C GLY A 135 -0.47 3.37 9.46
N ILE A 136 0.68 4.00 9.68
CA ILE A 136 1.95 3.29 9.78
C ILE A 136 1.94 2.51 11.10
N VAL A 137 2.03 1.18 11.00
CA VAL A 137 2.07 0.26 12.15
C VAL A 137 3.50 -0.05 12.58
N LYS A 138 4.48 0.12 11.69
CA LYS A 138 5.88 -0.13 11.99
C LYS A 138 6.80 0.64 11.05
N THR A 139 7.90 1.14 11.60
CA THR A 139 9.01 1.72 10.83
C THR A 139 10.28 0.93 11.15
N LEU A 140 11.06 0.61 10.12
CA LEU A 140 12.30 -0.16 10.23
C LEU A 140 13.43 0.54 9.47
N ASN A 141 14.63 0.52 10.04
CA ASN A 141 15.84 0.81 9.29
C ASN A 141 16.32 -0.49 8.64
N VAL A 142 16.42 -0.49 7.32
CA VAL A 142 16.78 -1.64 6.50
C VAL A 142 18.18 -1.41 5.95
N THR A 143 19.07 -2.37 6.16
CA THR A 143 20.46 -2.32 5.72
C THR A 143 20.59 -3.01 4.37
N ALA A 144 21.48 -2.50 3.53
CA ALA A 144 21.83 -3.13 2.26
C ALA A 144 22.22 -4.61 2.46
N GLY A 145 21.76 -5.48 1.55
CA GLY A 145 21.97 -6.92 1.56
C GLY A 145 21.04 -7.70 2.48
N MET A 146 20.23 -7.04 3.31
CA MET A 146 19.39 -7.74 4.29
C MET A 146 18.00 -8.03 3.74
N ALA A 147 17.53 -9.26 3.98
CA ALA A 147 16.21 -9.73 3.60
C ALA A 147 15.15 -9.37 4.64
N MET A 148 13.95 -9.07 4.16
CA MET A 148 12.70 -8.95 4.89
C MET A 148 11.75 -10.01 4.36
N ASP A 149 11.35 -10.91 5.25
CA ASP A 149 10.32 -11.91 5.01
C ASP A 149 9.04 -11.54 5.73
N PHE A 150 7.90 -11.90 5.15
CA PHE A 150 6.58 -11.56 5.65
C PHE A 150 5.72 -12.80 5.80
N GLY A 151 4.81 -12.76 6.76
CA GLY A 151 3.85 -13.84 6.96
C GLY A 151 2.68 -13.39 7.81
N GLY A 152 1.67 -14.25 7.87
CA GLY A 152 0.47 -13.99 8.64
C GLY A 152 -0.21 -15.27 9.10
N GLN A 153 -1.17 -15.07 10.00
CA GLN A 153 -2.04 -16.10 10.54
C GLN A 153 -3.32 -15.42 11.06
N TYR A 154 -4.37 -16.19 11.25
CA TYR A 154 -5.62 -15.71 11.85
C TYR A 154 -5.97 -16.50 13.11
N PHE A 155 -6.73 -15.89 14.01
CA PHE A 155 -7.15 -16.47 15.28
C PHE A 155 -8.64 -16.79 15.24
N TYR A 156 -8.99 -18.07 15.35
CA TYR A 156 -10.37 -18.53 15.34
C TYR A 156 -10.56 -19.69 16.31
N ASN A 157 -11.73 -19.76 16.95
CA ASN A 157 -12.07 -20.79 17.95
C ASN A 157 -11.00 -20.98 19.04
N GLY A 158 -10.42 -19.88 19.54
CA GLY A 158 -9.47 -19.92 20.66
C GLY A 158 -8.05 -20.33 20.29
N SER A 159 -7.72 -20.45 19.01
CA SER A 159 -6.38 -20.85 18.56
C SER A 159 -5.92 -20.09 17.32
N TRP A 160 -4.60 -19.91 17.20
CA TRP A 160 -3.97 -19.45 15.97
C TRP A 160 -3.92 -20.58 14.95
N PHE A 161 -4.36 -20.28 13.74
CA PHE A 161 -4.26 -21.20 12.60
C PHE A 161 -2.86 -21.17 11.98
N THR A 162 -2.66 -21.98 10.95
CA THR A 162 -1.41 -22.12 10.21
C THR A 162 -0.76 -20.77 9.91
N PHE A 163 0.52 -20.66 10.25
CA PHE A 163 1.33 -19.49 9.91
C PHE A 163 1.90 -19.62 8.50
N PHE A 164 1.31 -18.89 7.56
CA PHE A 164 1.80 -18.81 6.18
C PHE A 164 2.83 -17.69 6.05
N ASN A 165 3.89 -17.93 5.29
CA ASN A 165 4.96 -16.95 5.13
C ASN A 165 5.69 -17.07 3.78
N SER A 166 6.49 -16.05 3.48
CA SER A 166 7.20 -15.89 2.21
C SER A 166 8.37 -16.85 1.97
N THR A 167 8.76 -17.61 3.00
CA THR A 167 9.97 -18.46 2.98
C THR A 167 9.66 -19.90 2.62
N ASN A 168 8.42 -20.35 2.78
CA ASN A 168 8.06 -21.75 2.62
C ASN A 168 6.63 -22.00 2.09
N GLY A 169 6.12 -21.16 1.18
CA GLY A 169 4.79 -21.39 0.62
C GLY A 169 4.39 -20.56 -0.58
N THR A 170 3.15 -20.76 -1.04
CA THR A 170 2.54 -20.02 -2.15
C THR A 170 1.51 -18.98 -1.72
N ASN A 171 1.29 -18.87 -0.41
CA ASN A 171 0.24 -18.09 0.22
C ASN A 171 0.62 -16.63 0.46
N VAL A 172 1.87 -16.25 0.18
CA VAL A 172 2.35 -14.86 0.26
C VAL A 172 2.88 -14.42 -1.10
N ARG A 173 2.51 -13.22 -1.53
CA ARG A 173 2.92 -12.63 -2.82
C ARG A 173 3.30 -11.17 -2.61
N SER A 174 4.50 -10.82 -3.04
CA SER A 174 4.97 -9.44 -3.03
C SER A 174 5.02 -8.91 -4.45
N LEU A 175 4.39 -7.77 -4.67
CA LEU A 175 4.28 -7.13 -5.97
C LEU A 175 4.64 -5.67 -5.86
N VAL A 176 5.16 -5.11 -6.94
CA VAL A 176 5.40 -3.66 -7.03
C VAL A 176 4.48 -3.03 -8.07
N ASN A 177 4.53 -1.70 -8.17
CA ASN A 177 3.70 -0.96 -9.10
C ASN A 177 3.80 -1.49 -10.55
N GLY A 178 2.66 -1.73 -11.17
CA GLY A 178 2.51 -2.21 -12.54
C GLY A 178 2.57 -3.74 -12.71
N ASP A 179 2.93 -4.50 -11.67
CA ASP A 179 2.91 -5.96 -11.74
C ASP A 179 1.45 -6.45 -11.81
N ALA A 180 1.22 -7.56 -12.52
CA ALA A 180 -0.09 -8.20 -12.58
C ALA A 180 -0.39 -8.90 -11.24
N CYS A 181 -1.62 -8.74 -10.73
CA CYS A 181 -2.06 -9.51 -9.57
C CYS A 181 -2.11 -11.02 -9.88
N PRO A 182 -1.95 -11.89 -8.87
CA PRO A 182 -2.19 -13.31 -9.04
C PRO A 182 -3.61 -13.55 -9.58
N SER A 183 -3.79 -14.54 -10.46
CA SER A 183 -5.07 -14.85 -11.09
C SER A 183 -6.22 -15.18 -10.13
N TYR A 184 -5.88 -15.42 -8.86
CA TYR A 184 -6.80 -15.75 -7.78
C TYR A 184 -7.37 -14.50 -7.09
N VAL A 185 -6.69 -13.35 -7.18
CA VAL A 185 -7.22 -12.08 -6.71
C VAL A 185 -8.41 -11.70 -7.59
N PRO A 186 -9.59 -11.36 -7.03
CA PRO A 186 -10.75 -11.01 -7.82
C PRO A 186 -10.50 -9.83 -8.77
N ALA A 187 -11.27 -9.79 -9.86
CA ALA A 187 -11.22 -8.70 -10.82
C ALA A 187 -11.50 -7.34 -10.14
N TYR A 188 -10.96 -6.24 -10.67
CA TYR A 188 -11.12 -4.88 -10.12
C TYR A 188 -12.60 -4.50 -9.85
N ASN A 189 -13.50 -4.93 -10.74
CA ASN A 189 -14.94 -4.68 -10.65
C ASN A 189 -15.74 -5.84 -10.05
N ALA A 190 -15.08 -6.91 -9.57
CA ALA A 190 -15.77 -8.05 -8.98
C ALA A 190 -16.42 -7.66 -7.65
N PRO A 191 -17.65 -8.13 -7.36
CA PRO A 191 -18.29 -7.92 -6.06
C PRO A 191 -17.50 -8.54 -4.88
N SER A 192 -16.74 -9.60 -5.14
CA SER A 192 -15.89 -10.28 -4.16
C SER A 192 -14.56 -9.57 -3.90
N LEU A 193 -14.21 -8.53 -4.65
CA LEU A 193 -13.01 -7.75 -4.36
C LEU A 193 -13.24 -6.90 -3.10
N ALA A 194 -12.37 -7.11 -2.12
CA ALA A 194 -12.33 -6.35 -0.89
C ALA A 194 -12.16 -4.86 -1.20
N THR A 195 -13.02 -4.04 -0.59
CA THR A 195 -13.10 -2.61 -0.89
C THR A 195 -11.79 -1.86 -0.60
N PHE A 196 -11.01 -2.33 0.37
CA PHE A 196 -9.72 -1.76 0.72
C PHE A 196 -8.65 -1.94 -0.37
N LEU A 197 -8.81 -2.88 -1.31
CA LEU A 197 -7.89 -3.06 -2.44
C LEU A 197 -8.19 -2.17 -3.63
N LYS A 198 -9.43 -1.69 -3.79
CA LYS A 198 -9.85 -0.90 -4.96
C LYS A 198 -8.94 0.31 -5.26
N PRO A 199 -8.45 1.08 -4.28
CA PRO A 199 -7.55 2.19 -4.58
C PRO A 199 -6.21 1.73 -5.20
N TYR A 200 -5.77 0.51 -4.89
CA TYR A 200 -4.43 -0.01 -5.17
C TYR A 200 -4.36 -0.95 -6.37
N LEU A 201 -5.46 -1.09 -7.10
CA LEU A 201 -5.54 -1.85 -8.34
C LEU A 201 -6.01 -0.94 -9.48
N ASP A 202 -5.52 -1.18 -10.68
CA ASP A 202 -6.06 -0.57 -11.89
C ASP A 202 -7.18 -1.42 -12.52
N SER A 203 -7.84 -0.87 -13.53
CA SER A 203 -8.93 -1.55 -14.26
C SER A 203 -8.48 -2.78 -15.04
N SER A 204 -7.17 -2.99 -15.20
CA SER A 204 -6.56 -4.15 -15.86
C SER A 204 -6.03 -5.18 -14.86
N ASN A 205 -6.43 -5.09 -13.58
CA ASN A 205 -5.99 -5.99 -12.52
C ASN A 205 -4.47 -5.98 -12.25
N LYS A 206 -3.84 -4.82 -12.46
CA LYS A 206 -2.46 -4.59 -12.06
C LYS A 206 -2.39 -3.77 -10.78
N VAL A 207 -1.31 -3.98 -10.04
CA VAL A 207 -1.01 -3.20 -8.84
C VAL A 207 -0.77 -1.74 -9.24
N ARG A 208 -1.47 -0.84 -8.58
CA ARG A 208 -1.38 0.62 -8.72
C ARG A 208 -1.02 1.23 -7.36
N ILE A 209 0.29 1.30 -7.09
CA ILE A 209 0.85 1.82 -5.82
C ILE A 209 1.96 2.83 -6.11
N GLY A 210 2.50 3.48 -5.07
CA GLY A 210 3.61 4.41 -5.24
C GLY A 210 4.84 3.72 -5.87
N PRO A 211 5.70 4.47 -6.57
CA PRO A 211 6.83 3.88 -7.28
C PRO A 211 7.84 3.23 -6.33
N MET A 212 7.93 3.67 -5.07
CA MET A 212 8.76 3.09 -4.01
C MET A 212 8.00 2.15 -3.06
N ASP A 213 6.79 1.76 -3.42
CA ASP A 213 5.98 0.88 -2.60
C ASP A 213 6.08 -0.58 -3.07
N VAL A 214 5.91 -1.49 -2.11
CA VAL A 214 5.70 -2.93 -2.34
C VAL A 214 4.44 -3.34 -1.60
N VAL A 215 3.52 -4.01 -2.30
CA VAL A 215 2.32 -4.59 -1.68
C VAL A 215 2.57 -6.06 -1.38
N ILE A 216 2.19 -6.50 -0.18
CA ILE A 216 2.28 -7.89 0.26
C ILE A 216 0.88 -8.43 0.40
N PHE A 217 0.51 -9.35 -0.47
CA PHE A 217 -0.74 -10.08 -0.45
C PHE A 217 -0.57 -11.39 0.31
N MET A 218 -1.55 -11.74 1.15
CA MET A 218 -1.54 -12.99 1.91
C MET A 218 -2.89 -13.69 1.82
N GLU A 219 -2.82 -15.00 1.64
CA GLU A 219 -3.92 -15.95 1.77
C GLU A 219 -3.67 -16.79 3.03
N LEU A 220 -4.57 -16.71 3.99
CA LEU A 220 -4.38 -17.26 5.33
C LEU A 220 -5.38 -18.39 5.66
N THR A 221 -6.45 -18.53 4.89
CA THR A 221 -7.54 -19.46 5.19
C THR A 221 -7.50 -20.73 4.33
N HIS A 222 -6.92 -20.66 3.13
CA HIS A 222 -6.91 -21.80 2.20
C HIS A 222 -5.51 -22.12 1.65
N THR A 223 -5.28 -23.41 1.37
CA THR A 223 -4.11 -23.88 0.59
C THR A 223 -4.50 -24.42 -0.77
N ASP A 224 -5.78 -24.80 -0.94
CA ASP A 224 -6.33 -25.25 -2.21
C ASP A 224 -6.68 -24.04 -3.08
N LYS A 225 -5.90 -23.86 -4.15
CA LYS A 225 -6.04 -22.75 -5.09
C LYS A 225 -7.31 -22.81 -5.95
N THR A 226 -8.05 -23.92 -5.90
CA THR A 226 -9.34 -24.05 -6.57
C THR A 226 -10.51 -23.58 -5.70
N ASN A 227 -10.27 -23.39 -4.40
CA ASN A 227 -11.25 -22.83 -3.49
C ASN A 227 -11.47 -21.34 -3.81
N PRO A 228 -12.72 -20.87 -3.97
CA PRO A 228 -13.01 -19.46 -4.24
C PRO A 228 -12.57 -18.51 -3.10
N GLY A 229 -12.36 -19.03 -1.89
CA GLY A 229 -11.78 -18.29 -0.77
C GLY A 229 -10.26 -18.21 -0.80
N TYR A 230 -9.57 -18.90 -1.71
CA TYR A 230 -8.16 -18.66 -2.00
C TYR A 230 -8.06 -17.43 -2.90
N ASP A 231 -8.00 -16.24 -2.32
CA ASP A 231 -8.17 -14.98 -3.04
C ASP A 231 -7.13 -13.91 -2.71
N PHE A 232 -6.23 -14.20 -1.76
CA PHE A 232 -5.15 -13.31 -1.31
C PHE A 232 -5.62 -11.99 -0.67
N GLN A 233 -6.84 -11.95 -0.14
CA GLN A 233 -7.40 -10.77 0.52
C GLN A 233 -7.43 -10.89 2.04
N ASP A 234 -6.93 -11.99 2.59
CA ASP A 234 -6.96 -12.28 4.03
C ASP A 234 -6.11 -11.31 4.86
N LEU A 235 -4.93 -10.92 4.36
CA LEU A 235 -4.13 -9.84 4.91
C LEU A 235 -3.33 -9.16 3.82
N VAL A 236 -3.40 -7.83 3.74
CA VAL A 236 -2.64 -7.05 2.77
C VAL A 236 -1.85 -5.94 3.44
N LEU A 237 -0.55 -5.93 3.19
CA LEU A 237 0.39 -4.92 3.70
C LEU A 237 0.83 -3.99 2.58
N LEU A 238 1.06 -2.72 2.91
CA LEU A 238 1.78 -1.79 2.04
C LEU A 238 3.10 -1.41 2.71
N ILE A 239 4.19 -1.65 2.01
CA ILE A 239 5.55 -1.32 2.42
C ILE A 239 5.98 -0.11 1.61
N THR A 240 6.23 1.01 2.27
CA THR A 240 6.77 2.22 1.64
C THR A 240 8.25 2.34 1.96
N LEU A 241 9.08 2.36 0.91
CA LEU A 241 10.52 2.50 1.02
C LEU A 241 10.93 3.95 0.78
N ARG A 242 11.85 4.45 1.59
CA ARG A 242 12.47 5.76 1.37
C ARG A 242 13.94 5.72 1.71
N THR A 243 14.71 6.55 1.02
CA THR A 243 16.13 6.72 1.33
C THR A 243 16.26 7.32 2.72
N SER A 244 17.24 6.83 3.49
CA SER A 244 17.63 7.37 4.79
C SER A 244 18.26 8.75 4.68
#